data_AF-A0A7J2YDT5-F1
#
_entry.id   AF-A0A7J2YDT5-F1
#
_cell.length_a   1.000
_cell.length_b   1.000
_cell.length_c   1.000
_cell.angle_alpha   90.00
_cell.angle_beta   90.00
_cell.angle_gamma   90.00
#
_symmetry.space_group_name_H-M   'P 1'
#
loop_
_entity.id
_entity.type
_entity.pdbx_description
1 polymer ?
#
loop_
_entity_poly.entity_id
_entity_poly.type
_entity_poly.pdbx_seq_one_letter_code
_entity_poly.pdbx_strand_id
1 'polypeptide(L)'
;GNIYVADTNNHCIQKFDPEGRFLLKFGTFGGQDGKLVSPSGVAVDGSGNIYVLDREIERIQKFDPEGKFMVKFGRLGTGDGQFTEPAAITLDKSGNIYVADTNNNRIQKFDPEGKFLLKFGVFGTGDGQFSGPSGIAVDNDGNIYVADTNNHRLQKFGLTH
;
A
#
# COMPACT_ATOMS: atom_id res chain seq x y z
N GLY A 1 4.79 18.13 4.76
CA GLY A 1 5.00 17.26 3.58
C GLY A 1 3.86 17.48 2.61
N ASN A 2 4.04 17.17 1.34
CA ASN A 2 2.96 17.24 0.35
C ASN A 2 1.84 16.24 0.67
N ILE A 3 0.62 16.51 0.22
CA ILE A 3 -0.56 15.65 0.34
C ILE A 3 -0.73 14.89 -0.98
N TYR A 4 -0.97 13.59 -0.91
CA TYR A 4 -1.17 12.74 -2.08
C TYR A 4 -2.54 12.08 -2.00
N VAL A 5 -3.28 12.13 -3.11
CA VAL A 5 -4.65 11.62 -3.20
C VAL A 5 -4.73 10.63 -4.35
N ALA A 6 -5.13 9.40 -4.06
CA ALA A 6 -5.58 8.45 -5.07
C ALA A 6 -7.00 8.81 -5.50
N ASP A 7 -7.14 9.29 -6.72
CA ASP A 7 -8.42 9.68 -7.29
C ASP A 7 -8.92 8.55 -8.20
N THR A 8 -9.58 7.58 -7.55
CA THR A 8 -9.90 6.26 -8.10
C THR A 8 -10.69 6.36 -9.41
N ASN A 9 -11.77 7.15 -9.42
CA ASN A 9 -12.65 7.26 -10.59
C ASN A 9 -12.04 8.07 -11.74
N ASN A 10 -10.99 8.86 -11.45
CA ASN A 10 -10.23 9.58 -12.47
C ASN A 10 -8.92 8.88 -12.84
N HIS A 11 -8.66 7.67 -12.31
CA HIS A 11 -7.52 6.83 -12.65
C HIS A 11 -6.17 7.54 -12.50
N CYS A 12 -6.03 8.37 -11.46
CA CYS A 12 -4.88 9.24 -11.29
C CYS A 12 -4.48 9.43 -9.83
N ILE A 13 -3.25 9.90 -9.63
CA ILE A 13 -2.79 10.46 -8.36
C ILE A 13 -2.71 11.97 -8.51
N GLN A 14 -3.18 12.69 -7.49
CA GLN A 14 -3.02 14.13 -7.36
C GLN A 14 -2.11 14.44 -6.18
N LYS A 15 -1.21 15.40 -6.36
CA LYS A 15 -0.26 15.89 -5.35
C LYS A 15 -0.59 17.36 -5.06
N PHE A 16 -0.66 17.69 -3.78
CA PHE A 16 -0.91 19.03 -3.27
C PHE A 16 0.18 19.42 -2.28
N ASP A 17 0.39 20.71 -2.08
CA ASP A 17 1.24 21.20 -0.99
C ASP A 17 0.50 21.12 0.37
N PRO A 18 1.17 21.44 1.50
CA PRO A 18 0.54 21.42 2.82
C PRO A 18 -0.65 22.38 2.96
N GLU A 19 -0.73 23.41 2.13
CA GLU A 19 -1.83 24.38 2.08
C GLU A 19 -2.99 23.90 1.18
N GLY A 20 -2.87 22.73 0.55
CA GLY A 20 -3.88 22.15 -0.33
C GLY A 20 -3.88 22.70 -1.76
N ARG A 21 -2.84 23.43 -2.17
CA ARG A 21 -2.71 23.90 -3.56
C ARG A 21 -2.23 22.77 -4.44
N PHE A 22 -2.84 22.63 -5.62
CA PHE A 22 -2.51 21.60 -6.59
C PHE A 22 -1.08 21.78 -7.14
N LEU A 23 -0.33 20.68 -7.22
CA LEU A 23 1.06 20.65 -7.73
C LEU A 23 1.24 19.78 -8.96
N LEU A 24 0.72 18.55 -8.92
CA LEU A 24 0.96 17.54 -9.96
C LEU A 24 -0.20 16.56 -10.05
N LYS A 25 -0.50 16.11 -11.26
CA LYS A 25 -1.39 14.97 -11.55
C LYS A 25 -0.69 14.04 -12.52
N PHE A 26 -0.74 12.74 -12.23
CA PHE A 26 -0.23 11.70 -13.13
C PHE A 26 -1.08 10.44 -13.08
N GLY A 27 -0.91 9.56 -14.07
CA GLY A 27 -1.77 8.41 -14.30
C GLY A 27 -2.92 8.73 -15.26
N THR A 28 -3.29 7.71 -16.03
CA THR A 28 -4.47 7.68 -16.92
C THR A 28 -5.03 6.26 -16.92
N PHE A 29 -6.28 6.09 -17.36
CA PHE A 29 -6.90 4.77 -17.43
C PHE A 29 -6.09 3.77 -18.28
N GLY A 30 -5.77 2.61 -17.69
CA GLY A 30 -5.26 1.45 -18.40
C GLY A 30 -4.33 0.55 -17.57
N GLY A 31 -4.11 -0.67 -18.04
CA GLY A 31 -3.25 -1.67 -17.37
C GLY A 31 -1.75 -1.58 -17.69
N GLN A 32 -1.32 -0.63 -18.52
CA GLN A 32 0.09 -0.49 -18.90
C GLN A 32 0.92 0.21 -17.83
N ASP A 33 2.24 0.21 -18.02
CA ASP A 33 3.18 0.89 -17.12
C ASP A 33 2.88 2.39 -17.07
N GLY A 34 2.77 2.92 -15.86
CA GLY A 34 2.41 4.32 -15.61
C GLY A 34 0.93 4.65 -15.80
N LYS A 35 0.10 3.67 -16.19
CA LYS A 35 -1.36 3.79 -16.23
C LYS A 35 -1.97 3.11 -15.00
N LEU A 36 -3.14 3.60 -14.59
CA LEU A 36 -3.84 3.16 -13.39
C LEU A 36 -5.26 2.73 -13.77
N VAL A 37 -5.78 1.69 -13.13
CA VAL A 37 -7.15 1.23 -13.32
C VAL A 37 -8.02 1.64 -12.14
N SER A 38 -7.63 1.31 -10.93
CA SER A 38 -8.36 1.66 -9.71
C SER A 38 -7.37 1.98 -8.58
N PRO A 39 -6.69 3.14 -8.63
CA PRO A 39 -5.77 3.52 -7.58
C PRO A 39 -6.54 3.75 -6.28
N SER A 40 -6.12 3.09 -5.20
CA SER A 40 -6.86 3.06 -3.92
C SER A 40 -5.99 3.45 -2.71
N GLY A 41 -4.74 2.99 -2.68
CA GLY A 41 -3.77 3.33 -1.65
C GLY A 41 -2.57 4.07 -2.23
N VAL A 42 -2.03 5.04 -1.49
CA VAL A 42 -0.81 5.76 -1.85
C VAL A 42 0.12 5.87 -0.65
N ALA A 43 1.40 5.62 -0.85
CA ALA A 43 2.46 5.84 0.14
C ALA A 43 3.66 6.52 -0.52
N VAL A 44 4.46 7.25 0.25
CA VAL A 44 5.58 8.04 -0.26
C VAL A 44 6.80 7.84 0.62
N ASP A 45 7.97 7.56 0.02
CA ASP A 45 9.22 7.39 0.75
C ASP A 45 9.93 8.72 1.05
N GLY A 46 11.02 8.68 1.82
CA GLY A 46 11.80 9.87 2.17
C GLY A 46 12.47 10.58 0.98
N SER A 47 12.59 9.91 -0.17
CA SER A 47 13.11 10.47 -1.42
C SER A 47 11.99 11.06 -2.29
N GLY A 48 10.73 10.93 -1.86
CA GLY A 48 9.56 11.41 -2.59
C GLY A 48 9.03 10.44 -3.65
N ASN A 49 9.54 9.21 -3.73
CA ASN A 49 8.98 8.21 -4.64
C ASN A 49 7.59 7.79 -4.16
N ILE A 50 6.68 7.58 -5.11
CA ILE A 50 5.26 7.41 -4.86
C ILE A 50 4.89 5.96 -5.19
N TYR A 51 4.33 5.26 -4.21
CA TYR A 51 3.86 3.88 -4.34
C TYR A 51 2.34 3.88 -4.40
N VAL A 52 1.79 3.37 -5.50
CA VAL A 52 0.35 3.37 -5.77
C VAL A 52 -0.15 1.95 -5.81
N LEU A 53 -1.12 1.64 -4.94
CA LEU A 53 -1.86 0.39 -4.95
C LEU A 53 -3.00 0.49 -5.96
N ASP A 54 -2.92 -0.29 -7.03
CA ASP A 54 -3.93 -0.41 -8.07
C ASP A 54 -4.80 -1.64 -7.79
N ARG A 55 -5.99 -1.42 -7.22
CA ARG A 55 -6.80 -2.47 -6.58
C ARG A 55 -7.37 -3.46 -7.58
N GLU A 56 -7.84 -3.00 -8.73
CA GLU A 56 -8.56 -3.85 -9.68
C GLU A 56 -7.65 -4.85 -10.41
N ILE A 57 -6.39 -4.48 -10.62
CA ILE A 57 -5.37 -5.33 -11.23
C ILE A 57 -4.33 -5.84 -10.22
N GLU A 58 -4.62 -5.63 -8.92
CA GLU A 58 -3.94 -6.20 -7.76
C GLU A 58 -2.42 -6.11 -7.83
N ARG A 59 -1.95 -4.89 -8.11
CA ARG A 59 -0.52 -4.58 -8.22
C ARG A 59 -0.19 -3.28 -7.51
N ILE A 60 1.10 -3.10 -7.28
CA ILE A 60 1.68 -1.84 -6.83
C ILE A 60 2.58 -1.31 -7.93
N GLN A 61 2.50 0.00 -8.18
CA GLN A 61 3.42 0.72 -9.04
C GLN A 61 4.17 1.78 -8.25
N LYS A 62 5.48 1.85 -8.45
CA LYS A 62 6.35 2.92 -7.93
C LYS A 62 6.59 3.94 -9.03
N PHE A 63 6.53 5.21 -8.64
CA PHE A 63 6.77 6.37 -9.48
C PHE A 63 7.82 7.27 -8.83
N ASP A 64 8.54 8.04 -9.64
CA ASP A 64 9.42 9.09 -9.13
C ASP A 64 8.59 10.31 -8.63
N PRO A 65 9.23 11.32 -7.98
CA PRO A 65 8.52 12.49 -7.46
C PRO A 65 7.77 13.32 -8.51
N GLU A 66 8.12 13.16 -9.79
CA GLU A 66 7.52 13.77 -10.97
C GLU A 66 6.39 12.92 -11.59
N GLY A 67 6.10 11.73 -11.05
CA GLY A 67 5.02 10.87 -11.49
C GLY A 67 5.37 9.98 -12.69
N LYS A 68 6.65 9.79 -12.99
CA LYS A 68 7.11 8.86 -14.02
C LYS A 68 7.22 7.45 -13.44
N PHE A 69 6.72 6.47 -14.18
CA PHE A 69 6.81 5.06 -13.82
C PHE A 69 8.26 4.60 -13.60
N MET A 70 8.48 3.81 -12.54
CA MET A 70 9.78 3.19 -12.23
C MET A 70 9.71 1.66 -12.25
N VAL A 71 8.84 1.07 -11.42
CA VAL A 71 8.74 -0.39 -11.25
C VAL A 71 7.32 -0.78 -10.86
N LYS A 72 6.94 -2.03 -11.15
CA LYS A 72 5.70 -2.65 -10.68
C LYS A 72 5.96 -4.03 -10.11
N PHE A 73 5.14 -4.43 -9.14
CA PHE A 73 5.13 -5.76 -8.56
C PHE A 73 3.73 -6.09 -8.04
N GLY A 74 3.48 -7.34 -7.71
CA GLY A 74 2.13 -7.82 -7.40
C GLY A 74 1.37 -8.35 -8.61
N ARG A 75 0.41 -9.23 -8.32
CA ARG A 75 -0.59 -9.78 -9.24
C ARG A 75 -1.67 -10.48 -8.41
N LEU A 76 -2.79 -10.80 -9.03
CA LEU A 76 -3.81 -11.65 -8.44
C LEU A 76 -3.28 -12.99 -7.94
N GLY A 77 -3.66 -13.34 -6.71
CA GLY A 77 -3.51 -14.67 -6.15
C GLY A 77 -3.23 -14.69 -4.64
N THR A 78 -2.94 -15.89 -4.14
CA THR A 78 -2.79 -16.17 -2.70
C THR A 78 -1.35 -16.47 -2.29
N GLY A 79 -0.42 -16.55 -3.25
CA GLY A 79 1.01 -16.78 -3.03
C GLY A 79 1.76 -15.55 -2.51
N ASP A 80 3.06 -15.71 -2.28
CA ASP A 80 3.94 -14.61 -1.88
C ASP A 80 4.07 -13.58 -3.00
N GLY A 81 3.88 -12.30 -2.66
CA GLY A 81 3.84 -11.22 -3.64
C GLY A 81 2.65 -11.27 -4.59
N GLN A 82 1.62 -12.04 -4.24
CA GLN A 82 0.31 -12.00 -4.88
C GLN A 82 -0.71 -11.42 -3.91
N PHE A 83 -1.73 -10.74 -4.42
CA PHE A 83 -2.74 -10.06 -3.61
C PHE A 83 -4.15 -10.51 -3.98
N THR A 84 -5.09 -10.32 -3.06
CA THR A 84 -6.53 -10.47 -3.32
C THR A 84 -7.28 -9.35 -2.61
N GLU A 85 -7.82 -8.42 -3.40
CA GLU A 85 -8.44 -7.16 -2.95
C GLU A 85 -7.63 -6.40 -1.88
N PRO A 86 -6.35 -6.07 -2.13
CA PRO A 86 -5.56 -5.30 -1.19
C PRO A 86 -6.19 -3.91 -0.97
N ALA A 87 -6.20 -3.43 0.28
CA ALA A 87 -6.91 -2.19 0.64
C ALA A 87 -5.97 -1.03 1.03
N ALA A 88 -4.79 -1.32 1.58
CA ALA A 88 -3.91 -0.28 2.10
C ALA A 88 -2.44 -0.61 1.87
N ILE A 89 -1.64 0.44 1.75
CA ILE A 89 -0.18 0.40 1.58
C ILE A 89 0.44 1.44 2.50
N THR A 90 1.57 1.10 3.12
CA THR A 90 2.39 2.04 3.91
C THR A 90 3.87 1.66 3.82
N LEU A 91 4.75 2.55 4.29
CA LEU A 91 6.19 2.34 4.29
C LEU A 91 6.75 2.48 5.70
N ASP A 92 7.79 1.72 6.02
CA ASP A 92 8.64 2.03 7.18
C ASP A 92 9.74 3.05 6.83
N LYS A 93 10.53 3.48 7.84
CA LYS A 93 11.64 4.43 7.66
C LYS A 93 12.73 3.93 6.71
N SER A 94 12.86 2.63 6.52
CA SER A 94 13.82 2.02 5.60
C SER A 94 13.25 1.90 4.18
N GLY A 95 12.00 2.34 3.96
CA GLY A 95 11.31 2.23 2.68
C GLY A 95 10.74 0.84 2.41
N ASN A 96 10.72 -0.06 3.39
CA ASN A 96 10.05 -1.34 3.20
C ASN A 96 8.55 -1.13 3.11
N ILE A 97 7.93 -1.87 2.21
CA ILE A 97 6.55 -1.69 1.81
C ILE A 97 5.68 -2.69 2.55
N TYR A 98 4.62 -2.22 3.19
CA TYR A 98 3.65 -3.04 3.87
C TYR A 98 2.29 -2.92 3.19
N VAL A 99 1.65 -4.05 2.93
CA VAL A 99 0.38 -4.11 2.20
C VAL A 99 -0.62 -4.90 3.01
N ALA A 100 -1.80 -4.32 3.24
CA ALA A 100 -2.95 -5.02 3.78
C ALA A 100 -3.63 -5.81 2.64
N ASP A 101 -3.39 -7.11 2.62
CA ASP A 101 -3.91 -8.05 1.63
C ASP A 101 -5.24 -8.63 2.13
N THR A 102 -6.28 -7.80 2.00
CA THR A 102 -7.54 -7.87 2.74
C THR A 102 -8.20 -9.24 2.65
N ASN A 103 -8.42 -9.75 1.44
CA ASN A 103 -9.20 -10.97 1.26
C ASN A 103 -8.37 -12.23 1.54
N ASN A 104 -7.04 -12.10 1.57
CA ASN A 104 -6.13 -13.13 2.08
C ASN A 104 -5.93 -13.04 3.61
N ASN A 105 -6.55 -12.08 4.30
CA ASN A 105 -6.51 -11.91 5.75
C ASN A 105 -5.08 -11.86 6.31
N ARG A 106 -4.19 -11.14 5.63
CA ARG A 106 -2.77 -11.06 5.98
C ARG A 106 -2.17 -9.70 5.64
N ILE A 107 -1.02 -9.43 6.22
CA ILE A 107 -0.13 -8.34 5.85
C ILE A 107 1.08 -8.94 5.13
N GLN A 108 1.51 -8.32 4.04
CA GLN A 108 2.77 -8.67 3.35
C GLN A 108 3.76 -7.50 3.44
N LYS A 109 5.04 -7.83 3.61
CA LYS A 109 6.17 -6.91 3.63
C LYS A 109 7.07 -7.16 2.43
N PHE A 110 7.52 -6.08 1.78
CA PHE A 110 8.43 -6.08 0.64
C PHE A 110 9.60 -5.13 0.90
N ASP A 111 10.72 -5.35 0.21
CA ASP A 111 11.80 -4.38 0.16
C ASP A 111 11.45 -3.19 -0.77
N PRO A 112 12.25 -2.10 -0.79
CA PRO A 112 11.98 -0.94 -1.63
C PRO A 112 11.93 -1.24 -3.14
N GLU A 113 12.51 -2.36 -3.57
CA GLU A 113 12.51 -2.88 -4.95
C GLU A 113 11.29 -3.74 -5.28
N GLY A 114 10.43 -4.04 -4.29
CA GLY A 114 9.20 -4.82 -4.47
C GLY A 114 9.38 -6.34 -4.34
N LYS A 115 10.53 -6.80 -3.82
CA LYS A 115 10.75 -8.22 -3.53
C LYS A 115 10.06 -8.58 -2.21
N PHE A 116 9.35 -9.70 -2.21
CA PHE A 116 8.73 -10.24 -1.01
C PHE A 116 9.78 -10.53 0.07
N LEU A 117 9.51 -10.07 1.30
CA LEU A 117 10.34 -10.33 2.48
C LEU A 117 9.65 -11.29 3.43
N LEU A 118 8.43 -10.98 3.86
CA LEU A 118 7.66 -11.80 4.80
C LEU A 118 6.17 -11.50 4.71
N LYS A 119 5.38 -12.35 5.37
CA LYS A 119 3.96 -12.13 5.64
C LYS A 119 3.59 -12.60 7.02
N PHE A 120 2.53 -12.02 7.58
CA PHE A 120 1.94 -12.46 8.85
C PHE A 120 0.43 -12.23 8.81
N GLY A 121 -0.31 -12.96 9.62
CA GLY A 121 -1.76 -12.99 9.54
C GLY A 121 -2.31 -14.23 8.85
N VAL A 122 -3.42 -14.70 9.38
CA VAL A 122 -4.32 -15.72 8.80
C VAL A 122 -5.75 -15.35 9.16
N PHE A 123 -6.74 -15.92 8.48
CA PHE A 123 -8.14 -15.72 8.85
C PHE A 123 -8.40 -16.18 10.30
N GLY A 124 -9.09 -15.34 11.08
CA GLY A 124 -9.54 -15.67 12.42
C GLY A 124 -9.76 -14.46 13.32
N THR A 125 -9.97 -14.71 14.61
CA THR A 125 -10.33 -13.71 15.63
C THR A 125 -9.30 -13.58 16.75
N GLY A 126 -8.31 -14.47 16.82
CA GLY A 126 -7.24 -14.46 17.82
C GLY A 126 -6.15 -13.44 17.51
N ASP A 127 -5.20 -13.26 18.43
CA ASP A 127 -4.06 -12.36 18.22
C ASP A 127 -3.20 -12.82 17.04
N GLY A 128 -2.83 -11.88 16.17
CA GLY A 128 -2.12 -12.18 14.92
C GLY A 128 -2.98 -12.84 13.84
N GLN A 129 -4.28 -13.00 14.06
CA GLN A 129 -5.26 -13.39 13.04
C GLN A 129 -6.07 -12.16 12.62
N PHE A 130 -6.57 -12.15 11.39
CA PHE A 130 -7.34 -11.05 10.84
C PHE A 130 -8.65 -11.52 10.19
N SER A 131 -9.61 -10.60 10.09
CA SER A 131 -10.79 -10.73 9.27
C SER A 131 -11.01 -9.40 8.54
N GLY A 132 -10.60 -9.35 7.28
CA GLY A 132 -10.64 -8.14 6.45
C GLY A 132 -9.77 -6.98 6.97
N PRO A 133 -8.44 -7.15 7.07
CA PRO A 133 -7.55 -6.06 7.44
C PRO A 133 -7.58 -4.97 6.36
N SER A 134 -7.97 -3.75 6.70
CA SER A 134 -8.23 -2.69 5.69
C SER A 134 -7.40 -1.43 5.85
N GLY A 135 -6.70 -1.26 6.98
CA GLY A 135 -5.84 -0.12 7.25
C GLY A 135 -4.53 -0.59 7.86
N ILE A 136 -3.43 0.05 7.48
CA ILE A 136 -2.09 -0.25 8.01
C ILE A 136 -1.28 1.03 8.19
N ALA A 137 -0.58 1.14 9.32
CA ALA A 137 0.38 2.21 9.59
C ALA A 137 1.62 1.63 10.28
N VAL A 138 2.77 2.26 10.08
CA VAL A 138 4.03 1.92 10.75
C VAL A 138 4.53 3.15 11.48
N ASP A 139 4.90 3.00 12.76
CA ASP A 139 5.50 4.09 13.53
C ASP A 139 7.02 4.16 13.38
N ASN A 140 7.60 5.16 14.03
CA ASN A 140 9.02 5.45 13.98
C ASN A 140 9.91 4.38 14.62
N ASP A 141 9.36 3.51 15.45
CA ASP A 141 10.05 2.41 16.12
C ASP A 141 9.85 1.08 15.36
N GLY A 142 9.15 1.13 14.21
CA GLY A 142 8.86 -0.03 13.38
C GLY A 142 7.67 -0.86 13.88
N ASN A 143 6.87 -0.35 14.82
CA ASN A 143 5.65 -1.03 15.19
C ASN A 143 4.60 -0.86 14.09
N ILE A 144 3.89 -1.95 13.80
CA ILE A 144 2.87 -2.01 12.77
C ILE A 144 1.50 -2.01 13.45
N TYR A 145 0.60 -1.15 12.98
CA TYR A 145 -0.77 -1.04 13.45
C TYR A 145 -1.70 -1.45 12.31
N VAL A 146 -2.58 -2.42 12.56
CA VAL A 146 -3.49 -2.96 11.56
C VAL A 146 -4.93 -2.77 12.03
N ALA A 147 -5.75 -2.16 11.18
CA ALA A 147 -7.20 -2.10 11.36
C ALA A 147 -7.82 -3.40 10.85
N ASP A 148 -8.33 -4.19 11.79
CA ASP A 148 -8.92 -5.52 11.58
C ASP A 148 -10.44 -5.40 11.55
N THR A 149 -10.97 -4.98 10.41
CA THR A 149 -12.28 -4.32 10.30
C THR A 149 -13.44 -5.21 10.71
N ASN A 150 -13.46 -6.47 10.29
CA ASN A 150 -14.57 -7.37 10.63
C ASN A 150 -14.45 -7.95 12.06
N ASN A 151 -13.29 -7.80 12.70
CA ASN A 151 -13.11 -8.08 14.12
C ASN A 151 -13.27 -6.83 15.01
N HIS A 152 -13.56 -5.67 14.41
CA HIS A 152 -13.82 -4.40 15.11
C HIS A 152 -12.70 -3.97 16.06
N ARG A 153 -11.44 -4.20 15.68
CA ARG A 153 -10.28 -3.90 16.53
C ARG A 153 -9.10 -3.34 15.76
N LEU A 154 -8.15 -2.79 16.52
CA LEU A 154 -6.79 -2.53 16.06
C LEU A 154 -5.85 -3.55 16.69
N GLN A 155 -4.89 -4.05 15.93
CA GLN A 155 -3.79 -4.87 16.44
C GLN A 155 -2.46 -4.16 16.24
N LYS A 156 -1.61 -4.18 17.26
CA LYS A 156 -0.24 -3.65 17.22
C LYS A 156 0.75 -4.81 17.21
N PHE A 157 1.70 -4.77 16.27
CA PHE A 157 2.79 -5.73 16.16
C PHE A 157 4.11 -4.98 16.34
N GLY A 158 4.85 -5.33 17.38
CA GLY A 158 6.20 -4.82 17.58
C GLY A 158 7.24 -5.76 16.98
N LEU A 159 8.43 -5.25 16.74
CA LEU A 159 9.62 -6.08 16.63
C LEU A 159 9.96 -6.56 18.04
N THR A 160 9.45 -7.73 18.45
CA THR A 160 9.97 -8.38 19.66
C THR A 160 11.42 -8.74 19.39
N HIS A 161 12.32 -8.22 20.22
CA HIS A 161 13.66 -8.80 20.42
C HIS A 161 13.52 -10.19 21.06
#